data_AF-A0A953HZN4-F1
#
_entry.id   AF-A0A953HZN4-F1
#
_cell.length_a   1.000
_cell.length_b   1.000
_cell.length_c   1.000
_cell.angle_alpha   90.00
_cell.angle_beta   90.00
_cell.angle_gamma   90.00
#
_symmetry.space_group_name_H-M   'P 1'
#
loop_
_entity.id
_entity.type
_entity.pdbx_description
1 polymer ?
#
loop_
_entity_poly.entity_id
_entity_poly.type
_entity_poly.pdbx_seq_one_letter_code
_entity_poly.pdbx_strand_id
1 'polypeptide(L)'
;MPKRIHDLDLITMKIKKYYVLWVGVLFMVPQWGYVQNFGSREHVMNRFATNSSILNYWEEQNPVLNQLFLTAETILSDSKNADYSDVIRDVTYQKIIRTNHIRILGGPMLGDVKSDGVSIWLRTALPASVSIRVMNASFQKVYGPQETSVSRDLTTVFRIEGLEPNRQYFYSLNVDGEMVSALEKYSFTTAPAEESADSVRIAFGSCPHRWGVCIWRINPFSQWG
;
A
#
# COMPACT_ATOMS: atom_id res chain seq x y z
N MET A 1 11.29 -36.62 58.48
CA MET A 1 11.40 -35.59 57.42
C MET A 1 12.81 -35.62 56.86
N PRO A 2 13.07 -35.44 55.55
CA PRO A 2 12.21 -35.69 54.36
C PRO A 2 12.93 -36.59 53.31
N LYS A 3 12.38 -37.69 52.78
CA LYS A 3 11.43 -37.80 51.65
C LYS A 3 11.62 -36.86 50.42
N ARG A 4 12.71 -36.12 50.28
CA ARG A 4 12.83 -35.07 49.23
C ARG A 4 13.54 -35.49 47.92
N ILE A 5 14.27 -36.62 47.90
CA ILE A 5 15.13 -36.96 46.74
C ILE A 5 14.39 -37.79 45.67
N HIS A 6 13.42 -38.63 46.04
CA HIS A 6 12.68 -39.46 45.06
C HIS A 6 11.59 -38.72 44.26
N ASP A 7 11.08 -37.59 44.75
CA ASP A 7 10.04 -36.84 44.04
C ASP A 7 10.60 -36.01 42.86
N LEU A 8 11.86 -35.59 42.93
CA LEU A 8 12.48 -34.78 41.87
C LEU A 8 12.61 -35.57 40.56
N ASP A 9 13.07 -36.83 40.63
CA ASP A 9 13.25 -37.67 39.44
C ASP A 9 11.93 -38.00 38.72
N LEU A 10 10.87 -38.27 39.49
CA LEU A 10 9.51 -38.52 38.97
C LEU A 10 8.91 -37.29 38.28
N ILE A 11 9.19 -36.09 38.79
CA ILE A 11 8.76 -34.82 38.19
C ILE A 11 9.52 -34.56 36.89
N THR A 12 10.85 -34.72 36.86
CA THR A 12 11.65 -34.56 35.63
C THR A 12 11.29 -35.58 34.54
N MET A 13 10.96 -36.83 34.90
CA MET A 13 10.52 -37.84 33.92
C MET A 13 9.13 -37.54 33.35
N LYS A 14 8.18 -37.05 34.16
CA LYS A 14 6.86 -36.62 33.67
C LYS A 14 6.98 -35.43 32.71
N ILE A 15 7.81 -34.43 33.05
CA ILE A 15 8.02 -33.23 32.21
C ILE A 15 8.61 -33.60 30.84
N LYS A 16 9.62 -34.48 30.79
CA LYS A 16 10.20 -34.94 29.50
C LYS A 16 9.19 -35.72 28.64
N LYS A 17 8.30 -36.53 29.25
CA LYS A 17 7.29 -37.31 28.53
C LYS A 17 6.19 -36.44 27.91
N TYR A 18 5.78 -35.37 28.60
CA TYR A 18 4.83 -34.38 28.05
C TYR A 18 5.47 -33.51 26.96
N TYR A 19 6.76 -33.17 27.06
CA TYR A 19 7.46 -32.40 26.04
C TYR A 19 7.56 -33.16 24.69
N VAL A 20 7.84 -34.46 24.73
CA VAL A 20 7.93 -35.28 23.51
C VAL A 20 6.55 -35.47 22.86
N LEU A 21 5.47 -35.54 23.65
CA LEU A 21 4.11 -35.64 23.13
C LEU A 21 3.63 -34.32 22.48
N TRP A 22 4.03 -33.16 23.02
CA TRP A 22 3.65 -31.86 22.47
C TRP A 22 4.41 -31.47 21.20
N VAL A 23 5.68 -31.86 21.07
CA VAL A 23 6.44 -31.62 19.83
C VAL A 23 5.91 -32.48 18.68
N GLY A 24 5.43 -33.70 18.94
CA GLY A 24 4.83 -34.56 17.91
C GLY A 24 3.51 -34.04 17.33
N VAL A 25 2.69 -33.35 18.14
CA VAL A 25 1.40 -32.82 17.70
C VAL A 25 1.56 -31.51 16.91
N LEU A 26 2.59 -30.71 17.19
CA LEU A 26 2.83 -29.45 16.46
C LEU A 26 3.26 -29.66 15.00
N PHE A 27 3.85 -30.81 14.67
CA PHE A 27 4.27 -31.15 13.30
C PHE A 27 3.22 -31.93 12.50
N MET A 28 2.09 -32.31 13.13
CA MET A 28 0.96 -33.00 12.48
C MET A 28 -0.25 -32.10 12.22
N VAL A 29 -0.15 -30.81 12.47
CA VAL A 29 -1.07 -29.85 11.85
C VAL A 29 -0.57 -29.68 10.41
N PRO A 30 -1.34 -30.03 9.37
CA PRO A 30 -0.97 -29.67 8.01
C PRO A 30 -0.74 -28.17 8.02
N GLN A 31 0.49 -27.75 7.75
CA GLN A 31 0.74 -26.39 7.28
C GLN A 31 0.11 -26.29 5.88
N TRP A 32 -1.23 -26.34 5.82
CA TRP A 32 -2.00 -25.65 4.81
C TRP A 32 -1.80 -24.15 5.05
N GLY A 33 -0.56 -23.70 4.86
CA GLY A 33 -0.37 -22.36 4.35
C GLY A 33 -1.20 -22.31 3.09
N TYR A 34 -2.15 -21.38 3.03
CA TYR A 34 -2.92 -21.11 1.82
C TYR A 34 -1.93 -20.70 0.73
N VAL A 35 -1.37 -21.67 0.01
CA VAL A 35 -0.72 -21.41 -1.26
C VAL A 35 -1.82 -20.88 -2.14
N GLN A 36 -1.81 -19.56 -2.32
CA GLN A 36 -2.76 -18.90 -3.19
C GLN A 36 -2.43 -19.37 -4.61
N ASN A 37 -3.23 -20.30 -5.14
CA ASN A 37 -3.03 -20.92 -6.45
C ASN A 37 -3.49 -19.98 -7.58
N PHE A 38 -3.06 -18.71 -7.52
CA PHE A 38 -3.28 -17.71 -8.55
C PHE A 38 -2.82 -18.25 -9.91
N GLY A 39 -3.62 -18.01 -10.95
CA GLY A 39 -3.32 -18.51 -12.30
C GLY A 39 -3.66 -19.98 -12.55
N SER A 40 -3.97 -20.79 -11.52
CA SER A 40 -4.45 -22.17 -11.72
C SER A 40 -5.85 -22.16 -12.35
N ARG A 41 -6.18 -23.18 -13.16
CA ARG A 41 -7.44 -23.22 -13.92
C ARG A 41 -8.68 -23.12 -13.03
N GLU A 42 -8.64 -23.77 -11.87
CA GLU A 42 -9.76 -23.87 -10.93
C GLU A 42 -9.89 -22.63 -10.02
N HIS A 43 -8.89 -21.75 -10.00
CA HIS A 43 -8.92 -20.55 -9.17
C HIS A 43 -9.67 -19.42 -9.90
N VAL A 44 -10.48 -18.65 -9.17
CA VAL A 44 -11.27 -17.53 -9.74
C VAL A 44 -10.38 -16.46 -10.38
N MET A 45 -9.18 -16.28 -9.83
CA MET A 45 -8.12 -15.42 -10.38
C MET A 45 -7.20 -16.22 -11.32
N ASN A 46 -7.78 -16.81 -12.37
CA ASN A 46 -7.02 -17.50 -13.42
C ASN A 46 -6.67 -16.54 -14.58
N ARG A 47 -6.03 -17.06 -15.64
CA ARG A 47 -5.63 -16.27 -16.82
C ARG A 47 -6.79 -15.62 -17.58
N PHE A 48 -8.01 -16.14 -17.42
CA PHE A 48 -9.22 -15.65 -18.07
C PHE A 48 -10.00 -14.65 -17.20
N ALA A 49 -9.56 -14.41 -15.96
CA ALA A 49 -10.13 -13.37 -15.11
C ALA A 49 -10.12 -12.03 -15.86
N THR A 50 -11.18 -11.24 -15.73
CA THR A 50 -11.28 -9.88 -16.29
C THR A 50 -10.57 -8.88 -15.38
N ASN A 51 -10.16 -7.72 -15.88
CA ASN A 51 -9.51 -6.71 -15.02
C ASN A 51 -10.44 -6.24 -13.90
N SER A 52 -11.74 -6.13 -14.18
CA SER A 52 -12.75 -5.82 -13.16
C SER A 52 -12.86 -6.92 -12.09
N SER A 53 -12.85 -8.21 -12.46
CA SER A 53 -12.88 -9.29 -11.45
C SER A 53 -11.65 -9.27 -10.56
N ILE A 54 -10.48 -8.91 -11.12
CA ILE A 54 -9.22 -8.77 -10.39
C ILE A 54 -9.26 -7.58 -9.44
N LEU A 55 -9.75 -6.43 -9.93
CA LEU A 55 -9.87 -5.19 -9.16
C LEU A 55 -10.75 -5.38 -7.92
N ASN A 56 -11.81 -6.19 -8.03
CA ASN A 56 -12.79 -6.42 -6.97
C ASN A 56 -12.54 -7.69 -6.14
N TYR A 57 -11.41 -8.39 -6.36
CA TYR A 57 -11.21 -9.72 -5.77
C TYR A 57 -11.08 -9.71 -4.24
N TRP A 58 -10.35 -8.73 -3.68
CA TRP A 58 -10.11 -8.66 -2.22
C TRP A 58 -11.13 -7.82 -1.47
N GLU A 59 -11.54 -6.72 -2.09
CA GLU A 59 -12.53 -5.79 -1.58
C GLU A 59 -13.28 -5.24 -2.79
N GLU A 60 -14.60 -5.33 -2.77
CA GLU A 60 -15.44 -4.75 -3.81
C GLU A 60 -15.24 -3.23 -3.82
N GLN A 61 -14.85 -2.68 -4.96
CA GLN A 61 -14.63 -1.26 -5.11
C GLN A 61 -15.96 -0.52 -5.20
N ASN A 62 -15.93 0.76 -4.81
CA ASN A 62 -17.07 1.65 -5.01
C ASN A 62 -17.54 1.59 -6.49
N PRO A 63 -18.86 1.46 -6.76
CA PRO A 63 -19.40 1.40 -8.12
C PRO A 63 -18.92 2.51 -9.06
N VAL A 64 -18.72 3.73 -8.53
CA VAL A 64 -18.18 4.87 -9.28
C VAL A 64 -16.75 4.61 -9.73
N LEU A 65 -15.90 4.07 -8.85
CA LEU A 65 -14.52 3.73 -9.19
C LEU A 65 -14.48 2.57 -10.19
N ASN A 66 -15.32 1.56 -10.01
CA ASN A 66 -15.45 0.47 -10.97
C ASN A 66 -15.83 0.98 -12.37
N GLN A 67 -16.82 1.87 -12.45
CA GLN A 67 -17.23 2.48 -13.71
C GLN A 67 -16.10 3.31 -14.34
N LEU A 68 -15.36 4.07 -13.53
CA LEU A 68 -14.21 4.85 -13.99
C LEU A 68 -13.13 3.96 -14.61
N PHE A 69 -12.75 2.86 -13.92
CA PHE A 69 -11.74 1.92 -14.40
C PHE A 69 -12.18 1.19 -15.66
N LEU A 70 -13.44 0.73 -15.72
CA LEU A 70 -13.98 0.08 -16.92
C LEU A 70 -14.04 1.03 -18.13
N THR A 71 -14.36 2.30 -17.89
CA THR A 71 -14.35 3.33 -18.95
C THR A 71 -12.93 3.52 -19.48
N ALA A 72 -11.95 3.67 -18.60
CA ALA A 72 -10.55 3.78 -18.99
C ALA A 72 -10.04 2.51 -19.71
N GLU A 73 -10.39 1.32 -19.22
CA GLU A 73 -10.06 0.04 -19.86
C GLU A 73 -10.63 -0.05 -21.28
N THR A 74 -11.89 0.36 -21.47
CA THR A 74 -12.53 0.37 -22.79
C THR A 74 -11.76 1.26 -23.76
N ILE A 75 -11.38 2.46 -23.33
CA ILE A 75 -10.61 3.41 -24.16
C ILE A 75 -9.21 2.87 -24.48
N LEU A 76 -8.50 2.37 -23.47
CA LEU A 76 -7.12 1.86 -23.62
C LEU A 76 -7.04 0.55 -24.40
N SER A 77 -8.13 -0.24 -24.45
CA SER A 77 -8.17 -1.50 -25.20
C SER A 77 -8.62 -1.34 -26.66
N ASP A 78 -9.18 -0.19 -27.03
CA ASP A 78 -9.66 0.09 -28.39
C ASP A 78 -8.50 0.13 -29.42
N SER A 79 -7.32 0.60 -29.00
CA SER A 79 -6.14 0.69 -29.87
C SER A 79 -4.86 0.36 -29.11
N LYS A 80 -3.91 -0.28 -29.79
CA LYS A 80 -2.57 -0.55 -29.22
C LYS A 80 -1.76 0.71 -28.93
N ASN A 81 -2.11 1.82 -29.59
CA ASN A 81 -1.47 3.11 -29.39
C ASN A 81 -2.30 4.03 -28.47
N ALA A 82 -3.43 3.55 -27.95
CA ALA A 82 -4.23 4.31 -27.01
C ALA A 82 -3.38 4.59 -25.77
N ASP A 83 -3.39 5.84 -25.34
CA ASP A 83 -2.66 6.27 -24.17
C ASP A 83 -3.57 7.05 -23.22
N TYR A 84 -2.95 7.57 -22.17
CA TYR A 84 -3.70 8.26 -21.14
C TYR A 84 -4.30 9.59 -21.61
N SER A 85 -3.75 10.20 -22.67
CA SER A 85 -4.33 11.40 -23.26
C SER A 85 -5.69 11.13 -23.91
N ASP A 86 -5.89 9.93 -24.47
CA ASP A 86 -7.19 9.50 -25.01
C ASP A 86 -8.22 9.34 -23.89
N VAL A 87 -7.81 8.75 -22.76
CA VAL A 87 -8.66 8.61 -21.56
C VAL A 87 -9.11 9.97 -21.05
N ILE A 88 -8.20 10.94 -20.94
CA ILE A 88 -8.54 12.29 -20.46
C ILE A 88 -9.47 13.02 -21.43
N ARG A 89 -9.38 12.77 -22.74
CA ARG A 89 -10.22 13.44 -23.74
C ARG A 89 -11.65 12.88 -23.78
N ASP A 90 -11.88 11.68 -23.27
CA ASP A 90 -13.20 11.08 -23.25
C ASP A 90 -14.18 11.84 -22.35
N VAL A 91 -15.35 12.17 -22.91
CA VAL A 91 -16.37 12.97 -22.24
C VAL A 91 -17.04 12.22 -21.08
N THR A 92 -17.14 10.90 -21.18
CA THR A 92 -17.75 10.05 -20.14
C THR A 92 -16.82 9.97 -18.94
N TYR A 93 -15.54 9.71 -19.19
CA TYR A 93 -14.48 9.69 -18.19
C TYR A 93 -14.41 11.02 -17.42
N GLN A 94 -14.36 12.14 -18.13
CA GLN A 94 -14.36 13.47 -17.52
C GLN A 94 -15.62 13.73 -16.69
N LYS A 95 -16.80 13.30 -17.16
CA LYS A 95 -18.06 13.46 -16.44
C LYS A 95 -18.04 12.70 -15.12
N ILE A 96 -17.59 11.45 -15.11
CA ILE A 96 -17.49 10.63 -13.89
C ILE A 96 -16.59 11.33 -12.87
N ILE A 97 -15.41 11.78 -13.29
CA ILE A 97 -14.46 12.48 -12.40
C ILE A 97 -15.08 13.73 -11.79
N ARG A 98 -15.66 14.61 -12.61
CA ARG A 98 -16.18 15.89 -12.16
C ARG A 98 -17.38 15.73 -11.24
N THR A 99 -18.34 14.88 -11.61
CA THR A 99 -19.55 14.63 -10.80
C THR A 99 -19.23 14.02 -9.45
N ASN A 100 -18.20 13.18 -9.36
CA ASN A 100 -17.86 12.47 -8.13
C ASN A 100 -16.67 13.08 -7.38
N HIS A 101 -16.22 14.27 -7.78
CA HIS A 101 -15.11 14.98 -7.15
C HIS A 101 -13.83 14.14 -7.00
N ILE A 102 -13.54 13.28 -7.99
CA ILE A 102 -12.32 12.47 -8.00
C ILE A 102 -11.16 13.39 -8.37
N ARG A 103 -10.12 13.47 -7.54
CA ARG A 103 -8.97 14.38 -7.76
C ARG A 103 -7.66 13.64 -8.02
N ILE A 104 -7.50 12.46 -7.45
CA ILE A 104 -6.28 11.65 -7.51
C ILE A 104 -6.66 10.26 -8.03
N LEU A 105 -5.79 9.70 -8.87
CA LEU A 105 -5.94 8.34 -9.42
C LEU A 105 -4.85 7.40 -8.94
N GLY A 106 -3.71 7.94 -8.54
CA GLY A 106 -2.59 7.15 -8.03
C GLY A 106 -1.82 7.89 -6.95
N GLY A 107 -1.35 7.14 -5.97
CA GLY A 107 -0.62 7.67 -4.82
C GLY A 107 -1.54 8.28 -3.75
N PRO A 108 -0.98 9.08 -2.83
CA PRO A 108 0.44 9.42 -2.73
C PRO A 108 1.30 8.18 -2.43
N MET A 109 2.36 7.98 -3.20
CA MET A 109 3.35 6.94 -2.97
C MET A 109 4.63 7.58 -2.44
N LEU A 110 5.11 7.07 -1.31
CA LEU A 110 6.37 7.49 -0.72
C LEU A 110 7.52 6.73 -1.39
N GLY A 111 8.59 7.43 -1.71
CA GLY A 111 9.83 6.85 -2.20
C GLY A 111 11.02 7.68 -1.74
N ASP A 112 12.23 7.15 -1.91
CA ASP A 112 13.48 7.83 -1.52
C ASP A 112 13.41 8.41 -0.09
N VAL A 113 12.98 7.58 0.86
CA VAL A 113 12.93 7.96 2.27
C VAL A 113 14.36 8.01 2.80
N LYS A 114 14.81 9.22 3.12
CA LYS A 114 16.15 9.52 3.63
C LYS A 114 16.07 9.96 5.09
N SER A 115 17.23 10.17 5.70
CA SER A 115 17.33 10.71 7.06
C SER A 115 16.82 12.15 7.15
N ASP A 116 16.86 12.90 6.06
CA ASP A 116 16.51 14.31 6.01
C ASP A 116 15.39 14.65 5.01
N GLY A 117 14.71 13.63 4.46
CA GLY A 117 13.77 13.87 3.38
C GLY A 117 12.99 12.67 2.89
N VAL A 118 12.07 12.94 1.97
CA VAL A 118 11.25 11.94 1.28
C VAL A 118 10.76 12.47 -0.06
N SER A 119 10.56 11.59 -1.04
CA SER A 119 9.83 11.91 -2.27
C SER A 119 8.39 11.43 -2.20
N ILE A 120 7.43 12.31 -2.49
CA ILE A 120 6.00 12.00 -2.53
C ILE A 120 5.51 12.08 -3.97
N TRP A 121 5.12 10.94 -4.52
CA TRP A 121 4.68 10.77 -5.90
C TRP A 121 3.16 10.67 -5.97
N LEU A 122 2.53 11.37 -6.91
CA LEU A 122 1.09 11.25 -7.12
C LEU A 122 0.72 11.47 -8.58
N ARG A 123 -0.49 11.00 -8.92
CA ARG A 123 -1.12 11.21 -10.22
C ARG A 123 -2.52 11.77 -10.04
N THR A 124 -2.78 12.94 -10.61
CA THR A 124 -4.09 13.58 -10.57
C THR A 124 -5.04 12.98 -11.60
N ALA A 125 -6.34 13.20 -11.41
CA ALA A 125 -7.37 12.70 -12.31
C ALA A 125 -7.52 13.55 -13.58
N LEU A 126 -7.25 14.84 -13.46
CA LEU A 126 -7.22 15.84 -14.52
C LEU A 126 -6.03 16.78 -14.28
N PRO A 127 -5.63 17.60 -15.27
CA PRO A 127 -4.66 18.67 -15.03
C PRO A 127 -5.12 19.54 -13.85
N ALA A 128 -4.22 19.73 -12.89
CA ALA A 128 -4.53 20.34 -11.60
C ALA A 128 -3.28 20.92 -10.95
N SER A 129 -3.50 21.90 -10.08
CA SER A 129 -2.49 22.51 -9.21
C SER A 129 -2.47 21.80 -7.86
N VAL A 130 -1.31 21.27 -7.47
CA VAL A 130 -1.17 20.44 -6.27
C VAL A 130 -0.25 21.10 -5.26
N SER A 131 -0.59 21.05 -3.98
CA SER A 131 0.31 21.39 -2.89
C SER A 131 0.23 20.37 -1.76
N ILE A 132 1.34 20.21 -1.04
CA ILE A 132 1.44 19.30 0.09
C ILE A 132 1.85 20.09 1.33
N ARG A 133 1.10 19.91 2.41
CA ARG A 133 1.51 20.39 3.74
C ARG A 133 2.12 19.22 4.49
N VAL A 134 3.34 19.39 4.99
CA VAL A 134 4.04 18.43 5.86
C VAL A 134 4.21 19.05 7.23
N MET A 135 3.95 18.28 8.28
CA MET A 135 4.03 18.77 9.66
C MET A 135 4.44 17.68 10.66
N ASN A 136 4.99 18.11 11.79
CA ASN A 136 5.11 17.35 13.04
C ASN A 136 4.92 18.33 14.22
N ALA A 137 5.26 17.92 15.45
CA ALA A 137 5.10 18.77 16.64
C ALA A 137 5.89 20.11 16.61
N SER A 138 7.03 20.16 15.91
CA SER A 138 7.95 21.30 15.87
C SER A 138 8.14 21.90 14.46
N PHE A 139 7.56 21.28 13.43
CA PHE A 139 7.77 21.62 12.03
C PHE A 139 6.44 21.71 11.31
N GLN A 140 6.29 22.73 10.47
CA GLN A 140 5.20 22.81 9.50
C GLN A 140 5.68 23.54 8.25
N LYS A 141 5.49 22.94 7.08
CA LYS A 141 5.84 23.57 5.81
C LYS A 141 4.88 23.15 4.70
N VAL A 142 4.60 24.08 3.79
CA VAL A 142 3.83 23.82 2.56
C VAL A 142 4.79 23.79 1.39
N TYR A 143 4.60 22.82 0.51
CA TYR A 143 5.36 22.59 -0.71
C TYR A 143 4.42 22.72 -1.91
N GLY A 144 4.87 23.44 -2.95
CA GLY A 144 4.07 23.73 -4.14
C GLY A 144 3.66 25.21 -4.26
N PRO A 145 2.72 25.53 -5.19
CA PRO A 145 2.03 24.59 -6.06
C PRO A 145 2.94 23.91 -7.10
N GLN A 146 2.60 22.69 -7.50
CA GLN A 146 3.16 22.02 -8.67
C GLN A 146 2.02 21.63 -9.62
N GLU A 147 2.21 21.89 -10.91
CA GLU A 147 1.21 21.65 -11.94
C GLU A 147 1.34 20.26 -12.56
N THR A 148 0.21 19.55 -12.59
CA THR A 148 0.03 18.32 -13.37
C THR A 148 -0.59 18.66 -14.72
N SER A 149 -0.14 17.98 -15.78
CA SER A 149 -0.61 18.25 -17.14
C SER A 149 -0.56 16.98 -17.97
N VAL A 150 -1.30 16.95 -19.08
CA VAL A 150 -1.32 15.80 -20.00
C VAL A 150 0.09 15.49 -20.52
N SER A 151 0.88 16.53 -20.84
CA SER A 151 2.28 16.38 -21.27
C SER A 151 3.22 15.80 -20.19
N ARG A 152 2.78 15.75 -18.93
CA ARG A 152 3.50 15.14 -17.80
C ARG A 152 2.78 13.91 -17.24
N ASP A 153 1.91 13.29 -18.04
CA ASP A 153 1.11 12.11 -17.67
C ASP A 153 0.25 12.31 -16.40
N LEU A 154 -0.13 13.57 -16.11
CA LEU A 154 -0.80 13.98 -14.86
C LEU A 154 -0.04 13.62 -13.57
N THR A 155 1.27 13.41 -13.66
CA THR A 155 2.10 13.06 -12.50
C THR A 155 2.83 14.27 -11.94
N THR A 156 3.11 14.24 -10.64
CA THR A 156 4.06 15.16 -10.01
C THR A 156 4.78 14.51 -8.83
N VAL A 157 5.94 15.07 -8.48
CA VAL A 157 6.80 14.57 -7.39
C VAL A 157 7.25 15.72 -6.51
N PHE A 158 6.86 15.65 -5.24
CA PHE A 158 7.35 16.57 -4.22
C PHE A 158 8.58 15.98 -3.54
N ARG A 159 9.72 16.66 -3.69
CA ARG A 159 10.94 16.35 -2.94
C ARG A 159 10.95 17.19 -1.68
N ILE A 160 10.80 16.52 -0.54
CA ILE A 160 10.79 17.11 0.79
C ILE A 160 12.18 16.91 1.39
N GLU A 161 12.79 17.99 1.87
CA GLU A 161 14.17 18.02 2.37
C GLU A 161 14.25 18.87 3.65
N GLY A 162 15.34 18.71 4.40
CA GLY A 162 15.60 19.43 5.65
C GLY A 162 14.75 18.93 6.82
N LEU A 163 14.36 17.66 6.81
CA LEU A 163 13.66 17.00 7.91
C LEU A 163 14.66 16.47 8.95
N GLU A 164 14.16 16.21 10.16
CA GLU A 164 14.93 15.56 11.23
C GLU A 164 15.01 14.05 10.96
N PRO A 165 16.13 13.39 11.26
CA PRO A 165 16.25 11.94 11.19
C PRO A 165 15.41 11.23 12.23
N ASN A 166 15.00 9.99 11.91
CA ASN A 166 14.21 9.11 12.77
C ASN A 166 12.98 9.81 13.38
N ARG A 167 12.25 10.57 12.54
CA ARG A 167 11.14 11.41 13.00
C ARG A 167 9.91 11.15 12.15
N GLN A 168 8.77 11.01 12.83
CA GLN A 168 7.48 10.90 12.18
C GLN A 168 6.96 12.27 11.75
N TYR A 169 6.44 12.32 10.53
CA TYR A 169 5.76 13.46 9.94
C TYR A 169 4.39 13.03 9.41
N PHE A 170 3.45 13.97 9.45
CA PHE A 170 2.13 13.85 8.84
C PHE A 170 2.05 14.78 7.65
N TYR A 171 1.21 14.43 6.67
CA TYR A 171 1.01 15.30 5.53
C TYR A 171 -0.43 15.26 5.00
N SER A 172 -0.84 16.37 4.39
CA SER A 172 -2.11 16.50 3.67
C SER A 172 -1.87 17.00 2.25
N LEU A 173 -2.70 16.55 1.34
CA LEU A 173 -2.72 17.02 -0.04
C LEU A 173 -3.86 18.00 -0.28
N ASN A 174 -3.54 19.03 -1.05
CA ASN A 174 -4.50 19.95 -1.61
C ASN A 174 -4.38 19.92 -3.13
N VAL A 175 -5.51 19.77 -3.83
CA VAL A 175 -5.61 19.74 -5.30
C VAL A 175 -6.66 20.77 -5.70
N ASP A 176 -6.26 21.76 -6.50
CA ASP A 176 -7.11 22.89 -6.94
C ASP A 176 -7.81 23.62 -5.78
N GLY A 177 -7.11 23.79 -4.65
CA GLY A 177 -7.66 24.44 -3.46
C GLY A 177 -8.47 23.52 -2.54
N GLU A 178 -8.79 22.31 -2.98
CA GLU A 178 -9.57 21.33 -2.21
C GLU A 178 -8.67 20.34 -1.47
N MET A 179 -8.95 20.10 -0.18
CA MET A 179 -8.21 19.12 0.61
C MET A 179 -8.68 17.71 0.28
N VAL A 180 -7.81 16.90 -0.34
CA VAL A 180 -8.16 15.54 -0.81
C VAL A 180 -8.06 14.50 0.31
N SER A 181 -7.28 14.78 1.35
CA SER A 181 -7.15 13.91 2.53
C SER A 181 -7.00 14.72 3.81
N ALA A 182 -7.62 14.24 4.90
CA ALA A 182 -7.33 14.75 6.23
C ALA A 182 -5.89 14.40 6.65
N LEU A 183 -5.26 15.30 7.42
CA LEU A 183 -3.85 15.24 7.84
C LEU A 183 -3.43 13.93 8.53
N GLU A 184 -4.36 13.23 9.18
CA GLU A 184 -4.06 12.02 9.96
C GLU A 184 -3.95 10.74 9.11
N LYS A 185 -4.41 10.78 7.85
CA LYS A 185 -4.40 9.57 7.01
C LYS A 185 -3.03 9.24 6.43
N TYR A 186 -2.14 10.22 6.31
CA TYR A 186 -0.85 10.02 5.68
C TYR A 186 0.29 10.46 6.60
N SER A 187 1.18 9.51 6.88
CA SER A 187 2.39 9.75 7.64
C SER A 187 3.56 8.98 7.05
N PHE A 188 4.77 9.41 7.42
CA PHE A 188 6.00 8.71 7.14
C PHE A 188 6.99 8.97 8.26
N THR A 189 7.98 8.10 8.40
CA THR A 189 9.11 8.29 9.30
C THR A 189 10.36 8.38 8.46
N THR A 190 11.15 9.45 8.64
CA THR A 190 12.47 9.58 8.02
C THR A 190 13.39 8.46 8.49
N ALA A 191 14.37 8.10 7.67
CA ALA A 191 15.35 7.09 8.05
C ALA A 191 16.17 7.58 9.27
N PRO A 192 16.77 6.66 10.04
CA PRO A 192 17.80 7.04 11.00
C PRO A 192 18.97 7.76 10.32
N ALA A 193 19.73 8.55 11.08
CA ALA A 193 20.96 9.14 10.57
C ALA A 193 21.95 8.03 10.16
N GLU A 194 22.77 8.28 9.13
CA GLU A 194 23.70 7.27 8.58
C GLU A 194 24.63 6.67 9.64
N GLU A 195 25.09 7.50 10.58
CA GLU A 195 26.00 7.10 11.67
C GLU A 195 25.29 6.51 12.89
N SER A 196 23.96 6.31 12.83
CA SER A 196 23.20 5.77 13.96
C SER A 196 23.34 4.25 14.05
N ALA A 197 23.28 3.73 15.28
CA ALA A 197 23.21 2.29 15.54
C ALA A 197 21.78 1.73 15.41
N ASP A 198 20.83 2.51 14.89
CA ASP A 198 19.43 2.12 14.80
C ASP A 198 19.23 1.07 13.69
N SER A 199 18.40 0.07 13.97
CA SER A 199 18.11 -0.98 12.99
C SER A 199 17.10 -0.51 11.92
N VAL A 200 17.42 -0.72 10.65
CA VAL A 200 16.48 -0.55 9.53
C VAL A 200 15.91 -1.90 9.10
N ARG A 201 14.60 -1.96 8.83
CA ARG A 201 13.93 -3.15 8.28
C ARG A 201 13.46 -2.85 6.87
N ILE A 202 13.90 -3.67 5.91
CA ILE A 202 13.59 -3.50 4.49
C ILE A 202 12.84 -4.74 4.00
N ALA A 203 11.71 -4.52 3.32
CA ALA A 203 10.98 -5.56 2.62
C ALA A 203 11.20 -5.41 1.12
N PHE A 204 11.48 -6.52 0.43
CA PHE A 204 11.61 -6.57 -1.02
C PHE A 204 10.42 -7.29 -1.63
N GLY A 205 9.83 -6.71 -2.68
CA GLY A 205 8.77 -7.31 -3.47
C GLY A 205 9.14 -7.29 -4.95
N SER A 206 8.88 -8.38 -5.65
CA SER A 206 9.09 -8.47 -7.11
C SER A 206 7.88 -9.13 -7.78
N CYS A 207 7.76 -8.94 -9.09
CA CYS A 207 6.71 -9.53 -9.91
C CYS A 207 5.28 -9.29 -9.39
N PRO A 208 4.84 -8.03 -9.18
CA PRO A 208 3.41 -7.75 -9.08
C PRO A 208 2.79 -8.08 -10.45
N HIS A 209 2.48 -9.35 -10.68
CA HIS A 209 1.74 -9.77 -11.86
C HIS A 209 0.32 -9.22 -11.76
N ARG A 210 -0.52 -9.52 -12.75
CA ARG A 210 -1.94 -9.13 -12.77
C ARG A 210 -2.68 -9.35 -11.43
N TRP A 211 -2.28 -10.35 -10.64
CA TRP A 211 -2.86 -10.68 -9.34
C TRP A 211 -2.20 -9.98 -8.14
N GLY A 212 -1.00 -9.41 -8.31
CA GLY A 212 -0.25 -8.67 -7.28
C GLY A 212 -0.63 -7.19 -7.17
N VAL A 213 -1.46 -6.68 -8.09
CA VAL A 213 -1.98 -5.30 -8.08
C VAL A 213 -2.73 -4.98 -6.77
N CYS A 214 -3.20 -6.02 -6.07
CA CYS A 214 -3.99 -5.88 -4.85
C CYS A 214 -3.18 -5.82 -3.54
N ILE A 215 -1.84 -5.88 -3.59
CA ILE A 215 -1.00 -5.88 -2.37
C ILE A 215 -1.05 -4.52 -1.63
N TRP A 216 -1.44 -3.43 -2.29
CA TRP A 216 -1.34 -2.08 -1.73
C TRP A 216 -2.46 -1.66 -0.76
N ARG A 217 -3.43 -2.53 -0.45
CA ARG A 217 -4.53 -2.23 0.48
C ARG A 217 -4.69 -3.25 1.61
N ILE A 218 -3.77 -4.21 1.70
CA ILE A 218 -3.69 -5.11 2.86
C ILE A 218 -3.21 -4.27 4.03
N ASN A 219 -4.10 -3.95 4.97
CA ASN A 219 -3.74 -3.44 6.28
C ASN A 219 -2.94 -4.54 7.00
N PRO A 220 -1.60 -4.42 7.17
CA PRO A 220 -0.81 -5.50 7.76
C PRO A 220 -1.13 -5.72 9.25
N PHE A 221 -1.90 -4.82 9.87
CA PHE A 221 -2.19 -4.82 11.30
C PHE A 221 -3.50 -5.51 11.70
N SER A 222 -4.36 -5.93 10.76
CA SER A 222 -5.64 -6.57 11.13
C SER A 222 -5.58 -8.10 11.23
N GLN A 223 -4.42 -8.72 10.97
CA GLN A 223 -4.27 -10.19 11.02
C GLN A 223 -3.22 -10.67 12.05
N TRP A 224 -2.71 -9.75 12.88
CA TRP A 224 -1.90 -10.08 14.06
C TRP A 224 -2.58 -9.47 15.29
N GLY A 225 -3.72 -10.06 15.66
CA GLY A 225 -4.41 -9.87 16.93
C GLY A 225 -4.64 -11.21 17.59
#